data_AF-A0A7W0UKF9-F1
#
_entry.id   AF-A0A7W0UKF9-F1
#
_cell.length_a   1.000
_cell.length_b   1.000
_cell.length_c   1.000
_cell.angle_alpha   90.00
_cell.angle_beta   90.00
_cell.angle_gamma   90.00
#
_symmetry.space_group_name_H-M   'P 1'
#
loop_
_entity.id
_entity.type
_entity.pdbx_description
1 polymer ?
#
loop_
_entity_poly.entity_id
_entity_poly.type
_entity_poly.pdbx_seq_one_letter_code
_entity_poly.pdbx_strand_id
1 'polypeptide(L)'
;MPTPRTFTISLPSKLAREVDKIAKQESRTRSELFREAVRQYIVRRQRWEQLFAYGDELARERGWTETDVDRAVEEYRHDRR
;
A
#
# COMPACT_ATOMS: atom_id res chain seq x y z
N MET A 1 -24.30 10.93 -8.87
CA MET A 1 -23.00 11.08 -8.18
C MET A 1 -23.12 10.47 -6.79
N PRO A 2 -22.16 9.67 -6.30
CA PRO A 2 -22.22 9.19 -4.93
C PRO A 2 -22.20 10.39 -3.96
N THR A 3 -23.03 10.34 -2.92
CA THR A 3 -23.17 11.42 -1.95
C THR A 3 -21.94 11.48 -1.03
N PRO A 4 -21.35 12.66 -0.79
CA PRO A 4 -20.22 12.77 0.13
C PRO A 4 -20.68 12.47 1.55
N ARG A 5 -19.97 11.58 2.25
CA ARG A 5 -20.14 11.34 3.69
C ARG A 5 -19.03 12.07 4.45
N THR A 6 -19.41 12.87 5.44
CA THR A 6 -18.47 13.63 6.27
C THR A 6 -17.96 12.77 7.43
N PHE A 7 -16.66 12.86 7.68
CA PHE A 7 -16.00 12.20 8.80
C PHE A 7 -15.27 13.25 9.64
N THR A 8 -15.45 13.19 10.95
CA THR A 8 -14.66 13.97 11.92
C THR A 8 -13.60 13.05 12.51
N ILE A 9 -12.35 13.45 12.43
CA ILE A 9 -11.21 12.66 12.94
C ILE A 9 -10.34 13.53 13.84
N SER A 10 -9.81 12.91 14.90
CA SER A 10 -8.82 13.54 15.79
C SER A 10 -7.44 13.00 15.44
N LEU A 11 -6.46 13.91 15.32
CA LEU A 11 -5.07 13.55 15.03
C LEU A 11 -4.16 14.03 16.16
N PRO A 12 -3.09 13.29 16.49
CA PRO A 12 -2.04 13.81 17.35
C PRO A 12 -1.52 15.14 16.81
N SER A 13 -1.26 16.10 17.70
CA SER A 13 -0.87 17.47 17.33
C SER A 13 0.32 17.53 16.37
N LYS A 14 1.32 16.65 16.56
CA LYS A 14 2.47 16.52 15.67
C LYS A 14 2.06 16.12 14.25
N LEU A 15 1.15 15.15 14.11
CA LEU A 15 0.69 14.66 12.81
C LEU A 15 -0.19 15.70 12.10
N ALA A 16 -1.04 16.41 12.83
CA ALA A 16 -1.84 17.50 12.28
C ALA A 16 -0.96 18.61 11.66
N ARG A 17 0.15 18.96 12.31
CA ARG A 17 1.12 19.94 11.78
C ARG A 17 1.78 19.47 10.48
N GLU A 18 2.14 18.20 10.38
CA GLU A 18 2.70 17.65 9.13
C GLU A 18 1.68 17.66 7.99
N VAL A 19 0.41 17.32 8.29
CA VAL A 19 -0.70 17.42 7.32
C VAL A 19 -0.86 18.86 6.82
N ASP A 20 -0.86 19.84 7.72
CA ASP A 20 -0.96 21.26 7.36
C ASP A 20 0.21 21.71 6.47
N LYS A 21 1.43 21.27 6.80
CA LYS A 21 2.63 21.59 6.03
C LYS A 21 2.56 21.01 4.62
N ILE A 22 2.21 19.74 4.48
CA ILE A 22 2.11 19.06 3.17
C ILE A 22 1.00 19.69 2.34
N ALA A 23 -0.19 19.90 2.92
CA ALA A 23 -1.31 20.54 2.23
C ALA A 23 -0.92 21.92 1.68
N LYS A 24 -0.21 22.72 2.49
CA LYS A 24 0.31 24.04 2.06
C LYS A 24 1.35 23.94 0.96
N GLN A 25 2.33 23.03 1.09
CA GLN A 25 3.38 22.83 0.08
C GLN A 25 2.81 22.43 -1.27
N GLU A 26 1.76 21.62 -1.26
CA GLU A 26 1.13 21.11 -2.47
C GLU A 26 -0.01 22.01 -2.98
N SER A 27 -0.28 23.15 -2.32
CA SER A 27 -1.38 24.06 -2.64
C SER A 27 -2.77 23.37 -2.68
N ARG A 28 -3.04 22.50 -1.70
CA ARG A 28 -4.29 21.73 -1.57
C ARG A 28 -4.96 21.97 -0.23
N THR A 29 -6.26 21.70 -0.14
CA THR A 29 -6.96 21.67 1.15
C THR A 29 -6.65 20.36 1.91
N ARG A 30 -6.80 20.37 3.24
CA ARG A 30 -6.67 19.15 4.07
C ARG A 30 -7.61 18.04 3.58
N SER A 31 -8.86 18.40 3.28
CA SER A 31 -9.86 17.43 2.82
C SER A 31 -9.49 16.79 1.48
N GLU A 32 -8.88 17.54 0.55
CA GLU A 32 -8.35 16.96 -0.69
C GLU A 32 -7.19 16.01 -0.42
N LEU A 33 -6.24 16.42 0.41
CA LEU A 33 -5.11 15.58 0.81
C LEU A 33 -5.59 14.26 1.44
N PHE A 34 -6.53 14.32 2.39
CA PHE A 34 -7.07 13.11 3.02
C PHE A 34 -7.85 12.23 2.05
N ARG A 35 -8.68 12.81 1.16
CA ARG A 35 -9.43 12.02 0.17
C ARG A 35 -8.49 11.24 -0.74
N GLU A 36 -7.42 11.88 -1.21
CA GLU A 36 -6.43 11.20 -2.06
C GLU A 36 -5.63 10.17 -1.27
N ALA A 37 -5.17 10.50 -0.06
CA ALA A 37 -4.44 9.57 0.79
C ALA A 37 -5.25 8.31 1.11
N VAL A 38 -6.54 8.45 1.43
CA VAL A 38 -7.44 7.33 1.69
C VAL A 38 -7.64 6.48 0.43
N ARG A 39 -7.83 7.11 -0.74
CA ARG A 39 -7.94 6.40 -2.02
C ARG A 39 -6.69 5.56 -2.30
N GLN A 40 -5.51 6.16 -2.17
CA GLN A 40 -4.24 5.46 -2.39
C GLN A 40 -4.04 4.32 -1.40
N TYR A 41 -4.40 4.52 -0.13
CA TYR A 41 -4.33 3.47 0.88
C TYR A 41 -5.20 2.26 0.53
N ILE A 42 -6.45 2.50 0.14
CA ILE A 42 -7.40 1.43 -0.24
C ILE A 42 -6.89 0.67 -1.47
N VAL A 43 -6.53 1.40 -2.55
CA VAL A 43 -6.06 0.78 -3.80
C VAL A 43 -4.80 -0.04 -3.55
N ARG A 44 -3.83 0.52 -2.81
CA ARG A 44 -2.61 -0.21 -2.46
C ARG A 44 -2.92 -1.48 -1.69
N ARG A 45 -3.81 -1.40 -0.68
CA ARG A 45 -4.16 -2.55 0.14
C ARG A 45 -4.84 -3.65 -0.67
N GLN A 46 -5.80 -3.29 -1.52
CA GLN A 46 -6.48 -4.23 -2.41
C GLN A 46 -5.50 -4.90 -3.39
N ARG A 47 -4.56 -4.14 -3.96
CA ARG A 47 -3.54 -4.70 -4.86
C ARG A 47 -2.65 -5.72 -4.16
N TRP A 48 -2.23 -5.44 -2.93
CA TRP A 48 -1.44 -6.40 -2.14
C TRP A 48 -2.24 -7.66 -1.84
N GLU A 49 -3.50 -7.52 -1.42
CA GLU A 49 -4.39 -8.65 -1.15
C GLU A 49 -4.56 -9.55 -2.38
N GLN A 50 -4.76 -8.96 -3.56
CA GLN A 50 -4.82 -9.71 -4.83
C GLN A 50 -3.51 -10.41 -5.17
N LEU A 51 -2.37 -9.75 -4.97
CA LEU A 51 -1.06 -10.33 -5.24
C LEU A 51 -0.77 -11.52 -4.33
N PHE A 52 -1.07 -11.41 -3.04
CA PHE A 52 -0.90 -12.51 -2.09
C PHE A 52 -1.84 -13.66 -2.40
N ALA A 53 -3.12 -13.39 -2.68
CA ALA A 53 -4.08 -14.43 -3.06
C ALA A 53 -3.61 -15.22 -4.30
N TYR A 54 -3.10 -14.51 -5.31
CA TYR A 54 -2.52 -15.13 -6.50
C TYR A 54 -1.27 -15.97 -6.19
N GLY A 55 -0.37 -15.44 -5.35
CA GLY A 55 0.82 -16.17 -4.91
C GLY A 55 0.49 -17.44 -4.12
N ASP A 56 -0.48 -17.37 -3.21
CA ASP A 56 -0.94 -18.50 -2.40
C ASP A 56 -1.58 -19.60 -3.26
N GLU A 57 -2.34 -19.23 -4.29
CA GLU A 57 -2.89 -20.17 -5.26
C GLU A 57 -1.77 -20.86 -6.05
N LEU A 58 -0.85 -20.09 -6.60
CA LEU A 58 0.27 -20.63 -7.38
C LEU A 58 1.19 -21.54 -6.54
N ALA A 59 1.49 -21.15 -5.30
CA ALA A 59 2.29 -21.96 -4.39
C ALA A 59 1.60 -23.29 -4.08
N ARG A 60 0.27 -23.28 -3.89
CA ARG A 60 -0.51 -24.50 -3.65
C ARG A 60 -0.53 -25.41 -4.88
N GLU A 61 -0.73 -24.86 -6.07
CA GLU A 61 -0.73 -25.62 -7.33
C GLU A 61 0.63 -26.25 -7.63
N ARG A 62 1.72 -25.54 -7.31
CA ARG A 62 3.10 -25.96 -7.61
C ARG A 62 3.77 -26.71 -6.45
N GLY A 63 3.13 -26.77 -5.29
CA GLY A 63 3.72 -27.31 -4.07
C GLY A 63 4.93 -26.53 -3.57
N TRP A 64 5.02 -25.22 -3.88
CA TRP A 64 6.15 -24.40 -3.48
C TRP A 64 6.10 -24.04 -2.00
N THR A 65 7.30 -23.96 -1.43
CA THR A 65 7.58 -23.62 -0.04
C THR A 65 8.54 -22.44 0.03
N GLU A 66 8.75 -21.90 1.23
CA GLU A 66 9.71 -20.80 1.44
C GLU A 66 11.12 -21.19 0.98
N THR A 67 11.53 -22.44 1.18
CA THR A 67 12.84 -22.96 0.74
C THR A 67 13.04 -22.86 -0.78
N ASP A 68 11.96 -22.99 -1.56
CA ASP A 68 12.04 -22.87 -3.02
C ASP A 68 12.34 -21.43 -3.46
N VAL A 69 11.92 -20.43 -2.66
CA VAL A 69 12.26 -19.02 -2.89
C VAL A 69 13.74 -18.79 -2.63
N ASP A 70 14.26 -19.30 -1.51
CA ASP A 70 15.68 -19.15 -1.17
C ASP A 70 16.59 -19.75 -2.24
N ARG A 71 16.25 -20.96 -2.70
CA ARG A 71 16.98 -21.62 -3.80
C ARG A 71 16.95 -20.79 -5.09
N ALA A 72 15.78 -20.30 -5.49
CA ALA A 72 15.65 -19.48 -6.70
C ALA A 72 16.45 -18.17 -6.63
N VAL A 73 16.51 -17.54 -5.45
CA VAL A 73 17.29 -16.31 -5.24
C VAL A 73 18.79 -16.60 -5.30
N GLU A 74 19.24 -17.71 -4.73
CA GLU A 74 20.63 -18.13 -4.78
C GLU A 74 21.09 -18.43 -6.21
N GLU A 75 20.31 -19.25 -6.95
CA GLU A 75 20.55 -19.56 -8.37
C GLU A 75 20.67 -18.27 -9.21
N TYR A 76 19.72 -17.34 -9.07
CA TYR A 76 19.74 -16.08 -9.80
C TYR A 76 20.95 -15.18 -9.48
N ARG A 77 21.40 -15.16 -8.23
CA ARG A 77 22.58 -14.39 -7.81
C ARG A 77 23.88 -15.03 -8.28
N HIS A 78 23.93 -16.35 -8.37
CA HIS A 78 25.08 -17.10 -8.87
C HIS A 78 25.26 -16.89 -10.37
N ASP A 79 24.19 -16.94 -11.16
CA ASP A 79 24.23 -16.74 -12.62
C ASP A 79 24.60 -15.32 -13.07
N ARG A 80 24.57 -14.35 -12.16
CA ARG A 80 24.89 -12.94 -12.44
C ARG A 80 26.29 -12.52 -11.95
N ARG A 81 27.11 -13.46 -11.49
CA ARG A 81 28.54 -13.26 -11.22
C ARG A 81 29.37 -13.81 -12.36
#